data_AF-A0A3B9ITW1-F1
#
_entry.id   AF-A0A3B9ITW1-F1
#
_cell.length_a   1.000
_cell.length_b   1.000
_cell.length_c   1.000
_cell.angle_alpha   90.00
_cell.angle_beta   90.00
_cell.angle_gamma   90.00
#
_symmetry.space_group_name_H-M   'P 1'
#
loop_
_entity.id
_entity.type
_entity.pdbx_description
1 polymer ?
#
loop_
_entity_poly.entity_id
_entity_poly.type
_entity_poly.pdbx_seq_one_letter_code
_entity_poly.pdbx_strand_id
1 'polypeptide(L)'
;MSIMSDLWIRETALNEGMIEPFVEKQVREGMISYGLSSYGYDARVADEFKIFTNVDSAVIDPKQFSDQSFVDRKLDVCVIPPNSFALARTVEYFRIPRDVMVICVGKSTYARCGIIVNV
;
A
#
# COMPACT_ATOMS: atom_id res chain seq x y z
N MET A 1 -16.87 -15.63 6.57
CA MET A 1 -16.46 -14.22 6.42
C MET A 1 -17.02 -13.71 5.11
N SER A 2 -17.72 -12.58 5.14
CA SER A 2 -18.23 -11.86 3.96
C SER A 2 -17.35 -10.65 3.66
N ILE A 3 -17.45 -10.09 2.46
CA ILE A 3 -16.86 -8.77 2.16
C ILE A 3 -17.69 -7.72 2.88
N MET A 4 -17.04 -6.88 3.68
CA MET A 4 -17.71 -5.85 4.48
C MET A 4 -18.00 -4.61 3.64
N SER A 5 -19.15 -3.97 3.87
CA SER A 5 -19.57 -2.76 3.17
C SER A 5 -18.85 -1.51 3.69
N ASP A 6 -18.93 -0.44 2.90
CA ASP A 6 -18.48 0.90 3.27
C ASP A 6 -19.03 1.39 4.62
N LEU A 7 -20.31 1.12 4.92
CA LEU A 7 -20.93 1.48 6.20
C LEU A 7 -20.20 0.85 7.38
N TRP A 8 -19.91 -0.45 7.31
CA TRP A 8 -19.18 -1.15 8.35
C TRP A 8 -17.74 -0.65 8.45
N ILE A 9 -17.04 -0.51 7.31
CA ILE A 9 -15.65 -0.02 7.30
C ILE A 9 -15.56 1.37 7.94
N ARG A 10 -16.53 2.26 7.64
CA ARG A 10 -16.61 3.60 8.24
C ARG A 10 -16.82 3.53 9.74
N GLU A 11 -17.77 2.74 10.20
CA GLU A 11 -18.07 2.60 11.63
C GLU A 11 -16.86 2.11 12.40
N THR A 12 -16.24 1.01 11.94
CA THR A 12 -15.05 0.43 12.58
C THR A 12 -13.84 1.37 12.50
N ALA A 13 -13.67 2.12 11.42
CA ALA A 13 -12.59 3.11 11.30
C ALA A 13 -12.75 4.27 12.30
N LEU A 14 -13.95 4.82 12.45
CA LEU A 14 -14.20 5.97 13.31
C LEU A 14 -14.28 5.59 14.80
N ASN A 15 -14.92 4.47 15.13
CA ASN A 15 -15.19 4.09 16.51
C ASN A 15 -14.04 3.29 17.13
N GLU A 16 -13.35 2.46 16.34
CA GLU A 16 -12.29 1.57 16.83
C GLU A 16 -10.88 1.96 16.34
N GLY A 17 -10.77 2.99 15.49
CA GLY A 17 -9.48 3.44 14.95
C GLY A 17 -8.84 2.42 14.02
N MET A 18 -9.65 1.62 13.32
CA MET A 18 -9.18 0.57 12.40
C MET A 18 -8.26 1.11 11.29
N ILE A 19 -8.49 2.35 10.83
CA ILE A 19 -7.71 3.01 9.78
C ILE A 19 -7.39 4.44 10.23
N GLU A 20 -6.12 4.84 10.18
CA GLU A 20 -5.71 6.20 10.59
C GLU A 20 -4.53 6.72 9.76
N PRO A 21 -4.64 7.88 9.08
CA PRO A 21 -5.83 8.73 8.96
C PRO A 21 -6.93 8.11 8.07
N PHE A 22 -8.19 8.26 8.47
CA PHE A 22 -9.35 7.76 7.70
C PHE A 22 -9.99 8.84 6.84
N VAL A 23 -10.37 8.48 5.62
CA VAL A 23 -11.06 9.36 4.66
C VAL A 23 -12.40 8.73 4.27
N GLU A 24 -13.49 9.32 4.77
CA GLU A 24 -14.84 8.71 4.71
C GLU A 24 -15.48 8.65 3.31
N LYS A 25 -14.87 9.32 2.34
CA LYS A 25 -15.36 9.43 0.96
C LYS A 25 -14.20 9.22 0.00
N GLN A 26 -14.53 8.77 -1.21
CA GLN A 26 -13.54 8.70 -2.26
C GLN A 26 -13.09 10.10 -2.69
N VAL A 27 -11.81 10.40 -2.48
CA VAL A 27 -11.18 11.64 -2.97
C VAL A 27 -10.56 11.38 -4.33
N ARG A 28 -10.85 12.27 -5.29
CA ARG A 28 -10.36 12.18 -6.68
C ARG A 28 -9.57 13.43 -7.01
N GLU A 29 -8.31 13.44 -6.60
CA GLU A 29 -7.34 14.46 -7.02
C GLU A 29 -6.53 13.89 -8.20
N GLY A 30 -7.05 14.08 -9.41
CA GLY A 30 -6.44 13.52 -10.63
C GLY A 30 -6.85 12.07 -10.92
N MET A 31 -5.92 11.26 -11.45
CA MET A 31 -6.22 9.92 -11.96
C MET A 31 -6.25 8.80 -10.91
N ILE A 32 -5.60 8.99 -9.75
CA ILE A 32 -5.47 7.94 -8.73
C ILE A 32 -6.23 8.37 -7.47
N SER A 33 -7.42 7.81 -7.29
CA SER A 33 -8.27 8.09 -6.13
C SER A 33 -7.88 7.28 -4.89
N TYR A 34 -8.24 7.81 -3.71
CA TYR A 34 -8.05 7.17 -2.40
C TYR A 34 -9.29 7.35 -1.50
N GLY A 35 -9.30 6.65 -0.34
CA GLY A 35 -10.37 6.73 0.66
C GLY A 35 -11.41 5.61 0.55
N LEU A 36 -12.50 5.77 1.28
CA LEU A 36 -13.56 4.76 1.37
C LEU A 36 -14.26 4.50 0.01
N SER A 37 -14.39 3.22 -0.32
CA SER A 37 -15.13 2.69 -1.48
C SER A 37 -16.22 1.74 -1.00
N SER A 38 -17.16 1.37 -1.88
CA SER A 38 -18.39 0.63 -1.51
C SER A 38 -18.16 -0.66 -0.72
N TYR A 39 -17.03 -1.35 -0.95
CA TYR A 39 -16.68 -2.63 -0.32
C TYR A 39 -15.18 -2.74 -0.03
N GLY A 40 -14.54 -1.61 0.28
CA GLY A 40 -13.10 -1.56 0.50
C GLY A 40 -12.59 -0.16 0.77
N TYR A 41 -11.29 -0.05 0.95
CA TYR A 41 -10.62 1.22 1.22
C TYR A 41 -9.40 1.36 0.32
N ASP A 42 -9.34 2.44 -0.46
CA ASP A 42 -8.20 2.76 -1.31
C ASP A 42 -7.13 3.47 -0.46
N ALA A 43 -6.10 2.73 -0.02
CA ALA A 43 -4.97 3.28 0.73
C ALA A 43 -4.01 4.08 -0.16
N ARG A 44 -3.24 4.99 0.45
CA ARG A 44 -2.22 5.81 -0.23
C ARG A 44 -0.83 5.25 0.02
N VAL A 45 0.06 5.45 -0.95
CA VAL A 45 1.50 5.21 -0.78
C VAL A 45 2.15 6.45 -0.16
N ALA A 46 3.03 6.25 0.83
CA ALA A 46 3.83 7.33 1.42
C ALA A 46 4.98 7.73 0.50
N ASP A 47 5.67 8.82 0.85
CA ASP A 47 6.79 9.38 0.08
C ASP A 47 8.14 8.70 0.33
N GLU A 48 8.17 7.64 1.13
CA GLU A 48 9.36 6.88 1.51
C GLU A 48 9.41 5.54 0.78
N PHE A 49 10.46 5.35 -0.02
CA PHE A 49 10.66 4.17 -0.87
C PHE A 49 12.02 3.53 -0.61
N LYS A 50 12.06 2.19 -0.62
CA LYS A 50 13.28 1.39 -0.71
C LYS A 50 13.33 0.74 -2.09
N ILE A 51 14.20 1.22 -2.98
CA ILE A 51 14.29 0.71 -4.36
C ILE A 51 15.35 -0.38 -4.41
N PHE A 52 15.00 -1.57 -4.91
CA PHE A 52 15.96 -2.67 -5.03
C PHE A 52 17.09 -2.33 -6.02
N THR A 53 18.31 -2.67 -5.64
CA THR A 53 19.52 -2.52 -6.47
C THR A 53 20.34 -3.81 -6.46
N ASN A 54 20.89 -4.16 -7.63
CA ASN A 54 21.75 -5.33 -7.81
C ASN A 54 23.25 -4.96 -7.93
N VAL A 55 23.62 -3.71 -7.64
CA VAL A 55 24.99 -3.19 -7.79
C VAL A 55 26.03 -4.07 -7.08
N ASP A 56 25.74 -4.54 -5.87
CA ASP A 56 26.67 -5.34 -5.08
C ASP A 56 26.57 -6.86 -5.34
N SER A 57 25.71 -7.29 -6.27
CA SER A 57 25.46 -8.71 -6.60
C SER A 57 25.19 -9.61 -5.38
N ALA A 58 24.64 -9.02 -4.30
CA ALA A 58 24.37 -9.74 -3.07
C ALA A 58 23.27 -10.81 -3.28
N VAL A 59 23.44 -11.96 -2.63
CA VAL A 59 22.39 -12.99 -2.57
C VAL A 59 21.26 -12.47 -1.68
N ILE A 60 20.03 -12.50 -2.18
CA ILE A 60 18.84 -12.11 -1.41
C ILE A 60 18.46 -13.27 -0.48
N ASP A 61 18.66 -13.09 0.83
CA ASP A 61 18.18 -13.99 1.87
C ASP A 61 16.98 -13.37 2.62
N PRO A 62 15.75 -13.87 2.42
CA PRO A 62 14.56 -13.37 3.13
C PRO A 62 14.63 -13.51 4.66
N LYS A 63 15.49 -14.40 5.19
CA LYS A 63 15.70 -14.55 6.64
C LYS A 63 16.73 -13.56 7.19
N GLN A 64 17.55 -12.96 6.33
CA GLN A 64 18.59 -11.99 6.67
C GLN A 64 18.50 -10.80 5.72
N PHE A 65 17.49 -9.95 5.95
CA PHE A 65 17.26 -8.77 5.10
C PHE A 65 18.47 -7.83 5.14
N SER A 66 19.05 -7.54 3.98
CA SER A 66 20.21 -6.65 3.85
C SER A 66 19.81 -5.29 3.33
N ASP A 67 20.12 -4.24 4.08
CA ASP A 67 19.90 -2.86 3.66
C ASP A 67 20.78 -2.46 2.47
N GLN A 68 21.86 -3.20 2.17
CA GLN A 68 22.74 -2.92 1.03
C GLN A 68 22.07 -3.19 -0.33
N SER A 69 21.06 -4.08 -0.35
CA SER A 69 20.31 -4.40 -1.57
C SER A 69 19.25 -3.33 -1.91
N PHE A 70 19.17 -2.25 -1.13
CA PHE A 70 18.17 -1.19 -1.32
C PHE A 70 18.79 0.20 -1.28
N VAL A 71 18.17 1.09 -2.04
CA VAL A 71 18.45 2.51 -2.02
C VAL A 71 17.25 3.24 -1.43
N ASP A 72 17.44 3.88 -0.28
CA ASP A 72 16.42 4.68 0.37
C ASP A 72 16.24 6.02 -0.38
N ARG A 73 14.97 6.35 -0.64
CA ARG A 73 14.56 7.56 -1.36
C ARG A 73 13.31 8.15 -0.72
N LYS A 74 13.33 9.45 -0.45
CA LYS A 74 12.15 10.23 -0.08
C LYS A 74 11.77 11.14 -1.25
N LEU A 75 10.69 10.83 -1.95
CA LEU A 75 10.31 11.46 -3.23
C LEU A 75 8.80 11.48 -3.41
N ASP A 76 8.26 12.52 -4.06
CA ASP A 76 6.83 12.59 -4.42
C ASP A 76 6.46 11.59 -5.54
N VAL A 77 7.44 11.22 -6.37
CA VAL A 77 7.27 10.26 -7.48
C VAL A 77 8.46 9.30 -7.48
N CYS A 78 8.19 8.01 -7.34
CA CYS A 78 9.19 6.94 -7.39
C CYS A 78 9.26 6.33 -8.80
N VAL A 79 10.47 6.28 -9.37
CA VAL A 79 10.74 5.55 -10.62
C VAL A 79 11.27 4.16 -10.26
N ILE A 80 10.51 3.12 -10.59
CA ILE A 80 10.93 1.73 -10.40
C ILE A 80 11.71 1.29 -11.64
N PRO A 81 12.97 0.81 -11.51
CA PRO A 81 13.73 0.30 -12.65
C PRO A 81 13.00 -0.86 -13.35
N PRO A 82 13.20 -1.03 -14.67
CA PRO A 82 12.56 -2.11 -15.41
C PRO A 82 12.96 -3.46 -14.81
N ASN A 83 11.98 -4.36 -14.69
CA ASN A 83 12.16 -5.70 -14.13
C ASN A 83 12.72 -5.73 -12.69
N SER A 84 12.59 -4.63 -11.95
CA SER A 84 12.92 -4.52 -10.53
C SER A 84 11.66 -4.30 -9.68
N PHE A 85 11.82 -4.06 -8.38
CA PHE A 85 10.74 -3.73 -7.46
C PHE A 85 11.17 -2.65 -6.46
N ALA A 86 10.18 -2.08 -5.77
CA ALA A 86 10.40 -1.16 -4.66
C ALA A 86 9.47 -1.53 -3.50
N LEU A 87 9.93 -1.25 -2.29
CA LEU A 87 9.11 -1.29 -1.09
C LEU A 87 8.68 0.12 -0.73
N ALA A 88 7.48 0.25 -0.21
CA ALA A 88 6.94 1.47 0.36
C ALA A 88 6.04 1.11 1.52
N ARG A 89 5.56 2.12 2.24
CA ARG A 89 4.53 1.96 3.26
C ARG A 89 3.27 2.72 2.87
N THR A 90 2.15 2.33 3.46
CA THR A 90 0.92 3.12 3.37
C THR A 90 1.06 4.42 4.16
N VAL A 91 0.30 5.44 3.76
CA VAL A 91 0.09 6.63 4.61
C VAL A 91 -0.76 6.23 5.82
N GLU A 92 -1.76 5.38 5.60
CA GLU A 92 -2.63 4.86 6.63
C GLU A 92 -1.97 3.79 7.49
N TYR A 93 -2.19 3.86 8.79
CA TYR A 93 -1.92 2.82 9.76
C TYR A 93 -3.19 1.99 9.99
N PHE A 94 -3.05 0.67 10.00
CA PHE A 94 -4.18 -0.26 10.10
C PHE A 94 -4.13 -1.02 11.43
N ARG A 95 -5.23 -1.00 12.18
CA ARG A 95 -5.44 -1.77 13.42
C ARG A 95 -6.56 -2.77 13.18
N ILE A 96 -6.21 -3.95 12.66
CA ILE A 96 -7.21 -4.93 12.21
C ILE A 96 -7.83 -5.65 13.43
N PRO A 97 -9.17 -5.64 13.57
CA PRO A 97 -9.86 -6.39 14.61
C PRO A 97 -9.55 -7.89 14.56
N ARG A 98 -9.65 -8.57 15.71
CA ARG A 98 -9.27 -9.99 15.87
C ARG A 98 -10.07 -10.96 14.99
N ASP A 99 -11.27 -10.57 14.60
CA ASP A 99 -12.23 -11.34 13.81
C ASP A 99 -12.25 -10.94 12.33
N VAL A 100 -11.31 -10.09 11.89
CA VAL A 100 -11.25 -9.53 10.55
C VAL A 100 -9.98 -9.97 9.82
N MET A 101 -10.14 -10.29 8.54
CA MET A 101 -9.03 -10.50 7.60
C MET A 101 -9.15 -9.50 6.46
N VAL A 102 -8.03 -8.89 6.06
CA VAL A 102 -7.96 -7.92 4.96
C VAL A 102 -7.19 -8.52 3.80
N ILE A 103 -7.67 -8.29 2.59
CA ILE A 103 -6.98 -8.66 1.34
C ILE A 103 -6.64 -7.36 0.61
N CYS A 104 -5.38 -7.23 0.19
CA CYS A 104 -4.93 -6.09 -0.63
C CYS A 104 -4.96 -6.45 -2.11
N VAL A 105 -5.44 -5.53 -2.95
CA VAL A 105 -5.46 -5.68 -4.40
C VAL A 105 -4.97 -4.40 -5.08
N GLY A 106 -4.22 -4.55 -6.17
CA GLY A 106 -3.71 -3.42 -6.95
C GLY A 106 -4.81 -2.67 -7.70
N LYS A 107 -4.66 -1.34 -7.83
CA LYS A 107 -5.56 -0.50 -8.65
C LYS A 107 -5.30 -0.74 -10.13
N SER A 108 -6.37 -0.69 -10.94
CA SER A 108 -6.29 -0.90 -12.39
C SER A 108 -5.35 0.07 -13.11
N THR A 109 -5.19 1.29 -12.61
CA THR A 109 -4.23 2.27 -13.15
C THR A 109 -2.79 1.75 -13.13
N TYR A 110 -2.37 1.12 -12.04
CA TYR A 110 -1.03 0.52 -11.93
C TYR A 110 -0.94 -0.81 -12.67
N ALA A 111 -1.96 -1.67 -12.54
CA ALA A 111 -1.98 -2.98 -13.18
C ALA A 111 -1.88 -2.89 -14.72
N ARG A 112 -2.56 -1.90 -15.34
CA ARG A 112 -2.49 -1.66 -16.79
C ARG A 112 -1.10 -1.24 -17.28
N CYS A 113 -0.24 -0.74 -16.39
CA CYS A 113 1.15 -0.38 -16.67
C CYS A 113 2.13 -1.51 -16.32
N GLY A 114 1.66 -2.71 -15.98
CA GLY A 114 2.51 -3.84 -15.61
C GLY A 114 3.03 -3.79 -14.17
N ILE A 115 2.48 -2.91 -13.32
CA ILE A 115 2.85 -2.82 -11.91
C ILE A 115 1.96 -3.74 -11.08
N ILE A 116 2.57 -4.71 -10.41
CA ILE A 116 1.91 -5.66 -9.52
C ILE A 116 2.15 -5.20 -8.08
N VAL A 117 1.07 -5.04 -7.32
CA VAL A 117 1.12 -4.74 -5.88
C VAL A 117 1.08 -6.06 -5.12
N ASN A 118 2.06 -6.28 -4.25
CA ASN A 118 2.16 -7.46 -3.40
C ASN A 118 2.37 -7.00 -1.95
N VAL A 119 1.47 -7.38 -1.05
CA VAL A 119 1.41 -6.95 0.36
C VAL A 119 1.27 -8.18 1.24
#